data_AF-A0A2D6EGS0-F1
#
_entry.id   AF-A0A2D6EGS0-F1
#
_cell.length_a   1.000
_cell.length_b   1.000
_cell.length_c   1.000
_cell.angle_alpha   90.00
_cell.angle_beta   90.00
_cell.angle_gamma   90.00
#
_symmetry.space_group_name_H-M   'P 1'
#
loop_
_entity.id
_entity.type
_entity.pdbx_description
1 polymer ?
#
loop_
_entity_poly.entity_id
_entity_poly.type
_entity_poly.pdbx_seq_one_letter_code
_entity_poly.pdbx_strand_id
1 'polypeptide(L)'
;MGDVSGAERVQFLRGVGIGTGEHHHADHGPAGGPVGGHAADRGAGVPAGRRLHQSDHPDLGGADGLPCRGAGRLRRMAGLHLETGAGPCRHGEHRDAARPCRRILMPRAIFTALLALLALAGPARAEEGTLVIVGGGLEPGNAAVHKAFLNARPADAPAIVIIPAASGEPQTSADSFAEALVSHGAKANDIAAIRLAMIDDPATEDVDESRWAANAASAEEIAKISKAGAIWFTGGDQSRITALLIGADGRETPMLAAIRQRLREGAVVGGSSAGAAIMSDPMITQGDTLAALLPGSPGEPMALGRGLGFVTGALVDQHFGQRARLGRLTAALLTPGQPRRMGLGIDEDTALILHPGAATAEVAGSGYVTLIDARAATRAEGDRFAAANLLLGLAASGDAIDIATGSVTPAPYRKPTIGQEYANSAPINGGGMALGGQTLAQVAGESLLDNAAANVVERHSFAGRHGVTYRFTQTETSRGHWGRGPDGTAHYALSGVRFDIEPIDITITKAGR
;
A
#
# COMPACT_ATOMS: atom_id res chain seq x y z
N MET A 1 -42.57 -39.64 -13.92
CA MET A 1 -41.88 -38.50 -13.27
C MET A 1 -40.60 -39.06 -12.70
N GLY A 2 -39.45 -38.57 -13.17
CA GLY A 2 -38.14 -39.06 -12.76
C GLY A 2 -37.55 -38.19 -11.66
N ASP A 3 -36.66 -38.79 -10.88
CA ASP A 3 -35.78 -38.12 -9.93
C ASP A 3 -34.33 -38.46 -10.32
N VAL A 4 -33.44 -37.47 -10.32
CA VAL A 4 -32.06 -37.59 -10.82
C VAL A 4 -31.12 -36.93 -9.82
N SER A 5 -30.54 -37.73 -8.94
CA SER A 5 -29.41 -37.34 -8.10
C SER A 5 -28.11 -37.91 -8.68
N GLY A 6 -27.37 -37.08 -9.41
CA GLY A 6 -26.03 -37.42 -9.91
C GLY A 6 -24.96 -37.02 -8.90
N ALA A 7 -24.43 -37.99 -8.17
CA ALA A 7 -23.21 -37.82 -7.37
C ALA A 7 -22.08 -38.64 -8.02
N GLU A 8 -21.11 -37.97 -8.65
CA GLU A 8 -19.96 -38.65 -9.24
C GLU A 8 -19.09 -39.32 -8.16
N ARG A 9 -19.01 -40.64 -8.23
CA ARG A 9 -18.02 -41.43 -7.49
C ARG A 9 -16.86 -41.77 -8.43
N VAL A 10 -15.70 -41.16 -8.20
CA VAL A 10 -14.46 -41.56 -8.87
C VAL A 10 -14.03 -42.94 -8.34
N GLN A 11 -14.26 -43.99 -9.14
CA GLN A 11 -13.73 -45.33 -8.89
C GLN A 11 -12.32 -45.46 -9.48
N PHE A 12 -11.31 -45.66 -8.63
CA PHE A 12 -9.99 -46.10 -9.07
C PHE A 12 -9.96 -47.63 -9.19
N LEU A 13 -9.78 -48.11 -10.42
CA LEU A 13 -9.54 -49.53 -10.72
C LEU A 13 -8.17 -49.95 -10.17
N ARG A 14 -8.11 -51.11 -9.48
CA ARG A 14 -6.84 -51.69 -9.03
C ARG A 14 -6.05 -52.26 -10.21
N GLY A 15 -4.88 -51.68 -10.47
CA GLY A 15 -3.89 -52.24 -11.40
C GLY A 15 -3.29 -53.56 -10.90
N VAL A 16 -2.90 -54.41 -11.85
CA VAL A 16 -2.41 -55.78 -11.64
C VAL A 16 -0.99 -55.80 -11.04
N GLY A 17 -0.74 -56.75 -10.14
CA GLY A 17 0.59 -56.97 -9.55
C GLY A 17 1.52 -57.81 -10.42
N ILE A 18 2.74 -57.31 -10.61
CA ILE A 18 3.95 -57.98 -11.13
C ILE A 18 5.11 -57.28 -10.40
N GLY A 19 6.20 -57.88 -9.92
CA GLY A 19 6.64 -59.28 -9.86
C GLY A 19 8.12 -59.23 -9.43
N THR A 20 8.53 -59.98 -8.41
CA THR A 20 9.89 -59.91 -7.86
C THR A 20 10.92 -60.58 -8.77
N GLY A 21 12.05 -59.92 -9.03
CA GLY A 21 13.20 -60.48 -9.75
C GLY A 21 14.50 -59.78 -9.35
N GLU A 22 15.53 -60.56 -9.04
CA GLU A 22 16.79 -60.08 -8.44
C GLU A 22 17.91 -59.81 -9.46
N HIS A 23 18.96 -59.14 -8.97
CA HIS A 23 20.36 -59.18 -9.43
C HIS A 23 20.74 -58.81 -10.88
N HIS A 24 21.62 -57.79 -10.98
CA HIS A 24 23.04 -58.08 -11.24
C HIS A 24 24.00 -56.95 -10.80
N HIS A 25 25.23 -57.33 -10.48
CA HIS A 25 26.35 -56.43 -10.16
C HIS A 25 26.94 -55.81 -11.44
N ALA A 26 27.40 -54.57 -11.34
CA ALA A 26 28.59 -54.10 -12.04
C ALA A 26 29.39 -53.20 -11.09
N ASP A 27 30.70 -53.37 -11.09
CA ASP A 27 31.64 -52.85 -10.10
C ASP A 27 32.61 -51.86 -10.77
N HIS A 28 32.84 -50.69 -10.18
CA HIS A 28 34.00 -49.85 -10.45
C HIS A 28 34.37 -48.97 -9.26
N GLY A 29 35.57 -49.21 -8.73
CA GLY A 29 36.15 -48.54 -7.56
C GLY A 29 36.75 -47.15 -7.81
N PRO A 30 37.43 -46.56 -6.80
CA PRO A 30 37.40 -45.12 -6.59
C PRO A 30 38.74 -44.37 -6.74
N ALA A 31 38.64 -43.04 -6.79
CA ALA A 31 39.61 -42.07 -6.28
C ALA A 31 38.80 -41.02 -5.48
N GLY A 32 39.22 -40.41 -4.38
CA GLY A 32 40.54 -40.27 -3.75
C GLY A 32 40.60 -38.84 -3.20
N GLY A 33 40.49 -38.64 -1.88
CA GLY A 33 40.41 -37.30 -1.24
C GLY A 33 41.78 -36.65 -1.02
N PRO A 34 42.07 -36.00 0.14
CA PRO A 34 41.17 -35.40 1.14
C PRO A 34 41.66 -34.03 1.71
N VAL A 35 40.76 -33.17 2.22
CA VAL A 35 41.02 -32.13 3.25
C VAL A 35 39.68 -31.83 3.93
N GLY A 36 39.50 -31.59 5.23
CA GLY A 36 40.39 -31.57 6.40
C GLY A 36 39.66 -30.75 7.48
N GLY A 37 39.27 -31.37 8.60
CA GLY A 37 38.31 -30.76 9.53
C GLY A 37 38.92 -29.82 10.57
N HIS A 38 38.07 -28.99 11.19
CA HIS A 38 38.27 -28.44 12.53
C HIS A 38 36.94 -28.45 13.29
N ALA A 39 37.00 -28.91 14.54
CA ALA A 39 35.86 -28.97 15.45
C ALA A 39 35.99 -27.90 16.54
N ALA A 40 34.86 -27.35 16.98
CA ALA A 40 34.76 -26.62 18.24
C ALA A 40 33.36 -26.82 18.82
N ASP A 41 33.23 -27.85 19.65
CA ASP A 41 32.06 -28.08 20.53
C ASP A 41 32.11 -27.14 21.73
N ARG A 42 31.01 -26.44 22.02
CA ARG A 42 30.54 -26.10 23.39
C ARG A 42 29.02 -25.88 23.39
N GLY A 43 28.26 -26.85 23.89
CA GLY A 43 26.87 -26.62 24.32
C GLY A 43 26.77 -26.10 25.76
N ALA A 44 25.63 -25.49 26.11
CA ALA A 44 24.91 -25.68 27.39
C ALA A 44 23.67 -24.76 27.52
N GLY A 45 22.60 -25.29 28.12
CA GLY A 45 21.74 -24.50 29.02
C GLY A 45 20.46 -23.85 28.46
N VAL A 46 19.42 -24.65 28.18
CA VAL A 46 18.03 -24.16 28.17
C VAL A 46 17.37 -24.51 29.52
N PRO A 47 16.86 -23.54 30.28
CA PRO A 47 15.86 -23.80 31.33
C PRO A 47 14.45 -23.47 30.81
N ALA A 48 13.52 -24.38 31.05
CA ALA A 48 12.12 -24.20 30.68
C ALA A 48 11.32 -23.42 31.75
N GLY A 49 10.42 -22.56 31.29
CA GLY A 49 9.12 -22.34 31.92
C GLY A 49 9.03 -21.36 33.09
N ARG A 50 8.28 -20.28 32.88
CA ARG A 50 7.25 -19.83 33.84
C ARG A 50 6.04 -19.27 33.10
N ARG A 51 4.89 -19.93 33.30
CA ARG A 51 3.59 -19.27 33.10
C ARG A 51 3.45 -18.26 34.24
N LEU A 52 2.96 -17.06 33.96
CA LEU A 52 2.48 -16.14 34.98
C LEU A 52 1.01 -15.82 34.74
N HIS A 53 0.32 -15.58 35.84
CA HIS A 53 -1.12 -15.51 35.92
C HIS A 53 -1.68 -14.23 35.30
N GLN A 54 -2.72 -14.40 34.49
CA GLN A 54 -4.06 -13.84 34.73
C GLN A 54 -4.13 -12.90 35.94
N SER A 55 -4.20 -11.58 35.70
CA SER A 55 -4.50 -10.57 36.72
C SER A 55 -5.93 -10.06 36.55
N ASP A 56 -6.71 -10.16 37.62
CA ASP A 56 -8.10 -9.72 37.67
C ASP A 56 -8.22 -8.19 37.61
N HIS A 57 -9.17 -7.68 36.82
CA HIS A 57 -9.64 -6.29 36.94
C HIS A 57 -10.77 -6.22 37.97
N PRO A 58 -10.71 -5.30 38.95
CA PRO A 58 -11.78 -5.15 39.92
C PRO A 58 -12.99 -4.39 39.36
N ASP A 59 -14.19 -4.82 39.77
CA ASP A 59 -15.44 -4.08 39.61
C ASP A 59 -15.35 -2.68 40.23
N LEU A 60 -15.81 -1.67 39.48
CA LEU A 60 -16.33 -0.42 40.02
C LEU A 60 -17.61 -0.04 39.28
N GLY A 61 -18.75 -0.39 39.89
CA GLY A 61 -20.06 0.13 39.47
C GLY A 61 -20.35 1.49 40.11
N GLY A 62 -21.23 2.28 39.48
CA GLY A 62 -21.76 3.51 40.10
C GLY A 62 -22.17 4.61 39.11
N ALA A 63 -23.45 4.62 38.77
CA ALA A 63 -24.32 5.75 38.38
C ALA A 63 -23.67 7.16 38.19
N ASP A 64 -23.98 7.92 37.15
CA ASP A 64 -25.34 8.46 36.93
C ASP A 64 -25.59 8.90 35.47
N GLY A 65 -26.86 8.79 35.03
CA GLY A 65 -27.31 9.26 33.71
C GLY A 65 -28.43 10.29 33.80
N LEU A 66 -28.24 11.44 33.16
CA LEU A 66 -29.26 12.50 33.02
C LEU A 66 -29.28 13.07 31.58
N PRO A 67 -30.38 12.89 30.82
CA PRO A 67 -30.52 13.47 29.49
C PRO A 67 -31.37 14.75 29.50
N CYS A 68 -30.81 15.89 29.11
CA CYS A 68 -31.57 17.12 28.86
C CYS A 68 -31.74 17.40 27.36
N ARG A 69 -32.98 17.22 26.86
CA ARG A 69 -33.42 17.73 25.56
C ARG A 69 -33.68 19.24 25.64
N GLY A 70 -33.34 19.99 24.59
CA GLY A 70 -33.72 21.41 24.44
C GLY A 70 -33.79 21.84 22.97
N ALA A 71 -34.99 22.07 22.44
CA ALA A 71 -35.22 22.45 21.04
C ALA A 71 -35.11 23.98 20.84
N GLY A 72 -34.65 24.43 19.65
CA GLY A 72 -34.15 25.81 19.49
C GLY A 72 -34.40 26.56 18.17
N ARG A 73 -35.43 26.20 17.36
CA ARG A 73 -36.08 27.01 16.29
C ARG A 73 -35.23 27.55 15.11
N LEU A 74 -35.69 27.25 13.90
CA LEU A 74 -35.42 28.04 12.69
C LEU A 74 -35.99 29.48 12.82
N ARG A 75 -35.36 30.45 12.15
CA ARG A 75 -36.04 31.60 11.53
C ARG A 75 -35.53 31.88 10.13
N ARG A 76 -36.46 31.95 9.17
CA ARG A 76 -36.27 32.54 7.84
C ARG A 76 -36.62 34.04 7.89
N MET A 77 -35.88 34.84 7.13
CA MET A 77 -36.29 36.08 6.43
C MET A 77 -35.29 36.18 5.26
N ALA A 78 -35.65 36.16 3.96
CA ALA A 78 -36.35 37.22 3.22
C ALA A 78 -35.69 38.60 3.46
N GLY A 79 -35.07 39.29 2.50
CA GLY A 79 -35.15 39.20 1.05
C GLY A 79 -35.72 40.52 0.51
N LEU A 80 -34.86 41.38 -0.06
CA LEU A 80 -35.27 42.64 -0.69
C LEU A 80 -34.25 43.05 -1.76
N HIS A 81 -34.78 43.56 -2.88
CA HIS A 81 -34.08 43.97 -4.10
C HIS A 81 -34.55 45.40 -4.46
N LEU A 82 -34.10 45.93 -5.61
CA LEU A 82 -34.45 47.24 -6.21
C LEU A 82 -33.76 48.48 -5.60
N GLU A 83 -33.41 49.54 -6.35
CA GLU A 83 -33.00 49.65 -7.77
C GLU A 83 -32.35 51.04 -8.02
N THR A 84 -31.64 51.18 -9.14
CA THR A 84 -31.36 52.40 -9.97
C THR A 84 -31.17 53.81 -9.36
N GLY A 85 -30.19 54.55 -9.88
CA GLY A 85 -30.20 56.03 -9.86
C GLY A 85 -28.95 56.67 -10.48
N ALA A 86 -29.08 57.33 -11.63
CA ALA A 86 -28.01 58.08 -12.30
C ALA A 86 -28.37 59.56 -12.46
N GLY A 87 -27.41 60.49 -12.29
CA GLY A 87 -27.61 61.91 -12.54
C GLY A 87 -26.37 62.78 -12.24
N PRO A 88 -26.17 63.95 -12.89
CA PRO A 88 -24.82 64.44 -13.22
C PRO A 88 -24.49 65.88 -12.74
N CYS A 89 -23.22 66.30 -12.88
CA CYS A 89 -22.81 67.72 -12.76
C CYS A 89 -21.61 68.14 -13.66
N ARG A 90 -21.43 69.47 -13.78
CA ARG A 90 -20.61 70.24 -14.78
C ARG A 90 -19.49 71.07 -14.09
N HIS A 91 -18.52 71.76 -14.72
CA HIS A 91 -18.03 71.95 -16.12
C HIS A 91 -16.59 72.56 -16.09
N GLY A 92 -15.95 72.71 -17.28
CA GLY A 92 -14.86 73.69 -17.52
C GLY A 92 -13.42 73.18 -17.31
N GLU A 93 -12.38 73.73 -17.94
CA GLU A 93 -12.33 74.62 -19.13
C GLU A 93 -10.87 74.67 -19.65
N HIS A 94 -10.65 74.64 -20.97
CA HIS A 94 -9.62 75.37 -21.77
C HIS A 94 -9.09 74.66 -23.04
N ARG A 95 -9.07 75.47 -24.11
CA ARG A 95 -8.28 75.39 -25.35
C ARG A 95 -6.91 76.08 -25.13
N ASP A 96 -5.85 75.95 -25.93
CA ASP A 96 -5.60 75.38 -27.27
C ASP A 96 -4.08 75.10 -27.43
N ALA A 97 -3.67 74.50 -28.56
CA ALA A 97 -2.35 74.57 -29.25
C ALA A 97 -1.67 73.21 -29.54
N ALA A 98 -1.79 72.74 -30.79
CA ALA A 98 -1.17 71.51 -31.26
C ALA A 98 0.25 71.71 -31.82
N ARG A 99 1.15 70.76 -31.56
CA ARG A 99 2.36 70.48 -32.35
C ARG A 99 2.33 69.02 -32.81
N PRO A 100 2.76 68.68 -34.05
CA PRO A 100 2.55 67.35 -34.60
C PRO A 100 3.59 66.35 -34.06
N CYS A 101 3.18 65.53 -33.09
CA CYS A 101 3.97 64.36 -32.70
C CYS A 101 3.72 63.20 -33.68
N ARG A 102 4.77 62.68 -34.32
CA ARG A 102 4.69 61.52 -35.22
C ARG A 102 4.19 60.30 -34.44
N ARG A 103 2.93 59.93 -34.61
CA ARG A 103 2.40 58.64 -34.14
C ARG A 103 3.09 57.51 -34.90
N ILE A 104 3.94 56.76 -34.21
CA ILE A 104 4.32 55.40 -34.62
C ILE A 104 3.05 54.56 -34.47
N LEU A 105 2.38 54.29 -35.59
CA LEU A 105 1.16 53.50 -35.63
C LEU A 105 1.53 52.01 -35.53
N MET A 106 1.75 51.51 -34.32
CA MET A 106 1.72 50.06 -34.09
C MET A 106 0.30 49.55 -34.46
N PRO A 107 0.17 48.61 -35.40
CA PRO A 107 -1.14 48.13 -35.81
C PRO A 107 -1.84 47.40 -34.65
N ARG A 108 -3.11 47.72 -34.43
CA ARG A 108 -3.93 47.18 -33.30
C ARG A 108 -3.88 45.65 -33.17
N ALA A 109 -3.70 44.94 -34.29
CA ALA A 109 -3.57 43.48 -34.32
C ALA A 109 -2.38 42.93 -33.52
N ILE A 110 -1.26 43.66 -33.43
CA ILE A 110 -0.07 43.20 -32.68
C ILE A 110 -0.30 43.30 -31.16
N PHE A 111 -1.02 44.34 -30.71
CA PHE A 111 -1.31 44.51 -29.28
C PHE A 111 -2.34 43.49 -28.76
N THR A 112 -3.35 43.14 -29.57
CA THR A 112 -4.28 42.04 -29.22
C THR A 112 -3.63 40.66 -29.30
N ALA A 113 -2.70 40.42 -30.24
CA ALA A 113 -1.94 39.17 -30.30
C ALA A 113 -1.04 38.99 -29.06
N LEU A 114 -0.42 40.07 -28.56
CA LEU A 114 0.45 40.01 -27.38
C LEU A 114 -0.34 39.73 -26.08
N LEU A 115 -1.52 40.37 -25.91
CA LEU A 115 -2.41 40.04 -24.78
C LEU A 115 -2.99 38.62 -24.87
N ALA A 116 -3.25 38.10 -26.07
CA ALA A 116 -3.72 36.72 -26.25
C ALA A 116 -2.65 35.69 -25.86
N LEU A 117 -1.36 35.93 -26.15
CA LEU A 117 -0.27 35.06 -25.70
C LEU A 117 -0.10 35.08 -24.16
N LEU A 118 -0.29 36.24 -23.53
CA LEU A 118 -0.23 36.38 -22.05
C LEU A 118 -1.40 35.69 -21.33
N ALA A 119 -2.50 35.38 -22.02
CA ALA A 119 -3.64 34.63 -21.46
C ALA A 119 -3.51 33.10 -21.60
N LEU A 120 -2.54 32.60 -22.39
CA LEU A 120 -2.25 31.18 -22.57
C LEU A 120 -1.25 30.64 -21.53
N ALA A 121 -0.45 31.53 -20.93
CA ALA A 121 0.31 31.22 -19.72
C ALA A 121 -0.61 31.34 -18.49
N GLY A 122 -1.48 30.35 -18.29
CA GLY A 122 -2.00 30.08 -16.96
C GLY A 122 -0.83 29.90 -15.98
N PRO A 123 -1.00 30.20 -14.67
CA PRO A 123 0.07 29.94 -13.72
C PRO A 123 0.49 28.48 -13.86
N ALA A 124 1.78 28.24 -14.11
CA ALA A 124 2.33 26.90 -14.04
C ALA A 124 1.94 26.36 -12.67
N ARG A 125 0.98 25.42 -12.65
CA ARG A 125 0.48 24.84 -11.40
C ARG A 125 1.70 24.19 -10.78
N ALA A 126 2.15 24.72 -9.64
CA ALA A 126 3.25 24.14 -8.90
C ALA A 126 2.94 22.65 -8.77
N GLU A 127 3.86 21.81 -9.23
CA GLU A 127 3.64 20.37 -9.21
C GLU A 127 3.40 19.98 -7.76
N GLU A 128 2.22 19.40 -7.49
CA GLU A 128 1.94 18.81 -6.19
C GLU A 128 3.02 17.75 -5.95
N GLY A 129 3.43 17.59 -4.68
CA GLY A 129 4.61 16.81 -4.35
C GLY A 129 4.47 15.31 -4.64
N THR A 130 5.28 14.49 -3.99
CA THR A 130 5.31 13.06 -4.31
C THR A 130 5.05 12.23 -3.06
N LEU A 131 4.31 11.14 -3.20
CA LEU A 131 4.19 10.09 -2.20
C LEU A 131 5.12 8.93 -2.57
N VAL A 132 5.94 8.47 -1.64
CA VAL A 132 6.79 7.26 -1.82
C VAL A 132 6.41 6.25 -0.75
N ILE A 133 5.52 5.34 -1.12
CA ILE A 133 4.81 4.45 -0.19
C ILE A 133 5.47 3.08 -0.25
N VAL A 134 6.15 2.66 0.81
CA VAL A 134 7.00 1.45 0.82
C VAL A 134 6.39 0.34 1.69
N GLY A 135 6.31 -0.87 1.16
CA GLY A 135 5.63 -1.99 1.83
C GLY A 135 6.27 -2.45 3.15
N GLY A 136 7.44 -1.94 3.53
CA GLY A 136 8.21 -2.44 4.67
C GLY A 136 9.47 -3.17 4.21
N GLY A 137 10.31 -3.60 5.15
CA GLY A 137 11.50 -4.40 4.84
C GLY A 137 12.47 -3.75 3.83
N LEU A 138 12.49 -2.42 3.73
CA LEU A 138 13.31 -1.69 2.76
C LEU A 138 14.79 -1.95 3.02
N GLU A 139 15.49 -2.58 2.07
CA GLU A 139 16.90 -2.88 2.23
C GLU A 139 17.74 -1.61 2.05
N PRO A 140 18.78 -1.36 2.89
CA PRO A 140 19.67 -0.22 2.73
C PRO A 140 20.34 -0.15 1.35
N GLY A 141 20.53 -1.29 0.69
CA GLY A 141 21.09 -1.39 -0.66
C GLY A 141 20.14 -0.99 -1.80
N ASN A 142 18.83 -0.84 -1.56
CA ASN A 142 17.84 -0.61 -2.61
C ASN A 142 17.92 0.82 -3.16
N ALA A 143 18.82 1.01 -4.12
CA ALA A 143 19.07 2.29 -4.76
C ALA A 143 17.87 2.83 -5.56
N ALA A 144 16.95 1.97 -6.03
CA ALA A 144 15.79 2.41 -6.80
C ALA A 144 14.83 3.21 -5.90
N VAL A 145 14.46 2.67 -4.74
CA VAL A 145 13.54 3.32 -3.81
C VAL A 145 14.18 4.54 -3.13
N HIS A 146 15.42 4.43 -2.66
CA HIS A 146 16.10 5.57 -2.01
C HIS A 146 16.32 6.74 -2.97
N LYS A 147 16.70 6.48 -4.23
CA LYS A 147 16.86 7.55 -5.23
C LYS A 147 15.52 8.11 -5.69
N ALA A 148 14.46 7.31 -5.79
CA ALA A 148 13.12 7.84 -6.05
C ALA A 148 12.70 8.86 -4.98
N PHE A 149 12.90 8.54 -3.69
CA PHE A 149 12.65 9.48 -2.60
C PHE A 149 13.56 10.72 -2.66
N LEU A 150 14.88 10.55 -2.84
CA LEU A 150 15.82 11.68 -2.87
C LEU A 150 15.64 12.62 -4.09
N ASN A 151 15.23 12.08 -5.24
CA ASN A 151 15.03 12.83 -6.48
C ASN A 151 13.67 13.53 -6.54
N ALA A 152 12.66 13.03 -5.83
CA ALA A 152 11.33 13.64 -5.74
C ALA A 152 11.27 14.90 -4.85
N ARG A 153 12.39 15.30 -4.26
CA ARG A 153 12.56 16.49 -3.42
C ARG A 153 12.80 17.74 -4.29
N PRO A 154 12.15 18.88 -4.01
CA PRO A 154 12.44 20.15 -4.69
C PRO A 154 13.90 20.56 -4.57
N ALA A 155 14.50 21.03 -5.68
CA ALA A 155 15.92 21.35 -5.77
C ALA A 155 16.36 22.52 -4.86
N ASP A 156 15.43 23.40 -4.47
CA ASP A 156 15.61 24.54 -3.58
C ASP A 156 15.34 24.21 -2.10
N ALA A 157 14.80 23.02 -1.80
CA ALA A 157 14.50 22.56 -0.44
C ALA A 157 15.27 21.27 -0.09
N PRO A 158 16.60 21.32 0.08
CA PRO A 158 17.42 20.11 0.28
C PRO A 158 17.17 19.38 1.60
N ALA A 159 16.55 20.02 2.60
CA ALA A 159 16.37 19.40 3.92
C ALA A 159 15.46 18.15 3.87
N ILE A 160 15.88 17.10 4.57
CA ILE A 160 15.16 15.85 4.81
C ILE A 160 14.82 15.78 6.30
N VAL A 161 13.58 15.43 6.63
CA VAL A 161 13.19 15.14 8.01
C VAL A 161 12.65 13.72 8.16
N ILE A 162 13.08 13.04 9.22
CA ILE A 162 12.68 11.66 9.54
C ILE A 162 11.80 11.70 10.79
N ILE A 163 10.61 11.10 10.72
CA ILE A 163 9.62 11.03 11.80
C ILE A 163 9.58 9.58 12.32
N PRO A 164 10.17 9.29 13.49
CA PRO A 164 10.31 7.93 14.01
C PRO A 164 9.06 7.41 14.77
N ALA A 165 7.94 8.15 14.70
CA ALA A 165 6.77 8.03 15.58
C ALA A 165 6.10 6.65 15.67
N ALA A 166 6.30 5.75 14.70
CA ALA A 166 5.79 4.38 14.74
C ALA A 166 6.69 3.42 15.54
N SER A 167 7.99 3.68 15.60
CA SER A 167 8.99 2.70 16.03
C SER A 167 8.83 2.31 17.51
N GLY A 168 9.34 1.11 17.85
CA GLY A 168 9.66 0.75 19.24
C GLY A 168 11.08 1.17 19.65
N GLU A 169 11.88 1.57 18.67
CA GLU A 169 13.27 2.03 18.79
C GLU A 169 13.39 3.31 17.94
N PRO A 170 12.83 4.45 18.41
CA PRO A 170 12.68 5.65 17.59
C PRO A 170 14.01 6.22 17.08
N GLN A 171 14.99 6.41 17.95
CA GLN A 171 16.28 7.00 17.58
C GLN A 171 17.04 6.07 16.62
N THR A 172 17.15 4.79 16.98
CA THR A 172 17.79 3.73 16.17
C THR A 172 17.18 3.63 14.77
N SER A 173 15.85 3.72 14.65
CA SER A 173 15.14 3.69 13.36
C SER A 173 15.37 4.93 12.49
N ALA A 174 15.58 6.10 13.12
CA ALA A 174 15.87 7.33 12.40
C ALA A 174 17.31 7.34 11.88
N ASP A 175 18.27 6.94 12.71
CA ASP A 175 19.69 6.91 12.35
C ASP A 175 19.97 5.89 11.25
N SER A 176 19.41 4.67 11.37
CA SER A 176 19.55 3.63 10.33
C SER A 176 19.06 4.09 8.95
N PHE A 177 17.97 4.86 8.90
CA PHE A 177 17.46 5.41 7.64
C PHE A 177 18.27 6.63 7.16
N ALA A 178 18.78 7.46 8.08
CA ALA A 178 19.69 8.54 7.73
C ALA A 178 20.98 8.02 7.08
N GLU A 179 21.59 6.96 7.64
CA GLU A 179 22.75 6.28 7.06
C GLU A 179 22.47 5.72 5.66
N ALA A 180 21.31 5.07 5.47
CA ALA A 180 20.88 4.59 4.16
C ALA A 180 20.77 5.75 3.15
N LEU A 181 20.12 6.86 3.49
CA LEU A 181 20.02 8.04 2.63
C LEU A 181 21.39 8.64 2.29
N VAL A 182 22.33 8.69 3.26
CA VAL A 182 23.71 9.15 3.02
C VAL A 182 24.43 8.21 2.04
N SER A 183 24.25 6.89 2.16
CA SER A 183 24.85 5.92 1.22
C SER A 183 24.37 6.10 -0.24
N HIS A 184 23.16 6.64 -0.43
CA HIS A 184 22.59 6.96 -1.75
C HIS A 184 22.82 8.41 -2.21
N GLY A 185 23.60 9.20 -1.47
CA GLY A 185 24.08 10.54 -1.88
C GLY A 185 23.41 11.73 -1.19
N ALA A 186 22.60 11.53 -0.15
CA ALA A 186 22.20 12.62 0.72
C ALA A 186 23.39 13.15 1.53
N LYS A 187 23.40 14.46 1.85
CA LYS A 187 24.39 15.01 2.79
C LYS A 187 23.85 14.84 4.20
N ALA A 188 24.68 14.36 5.12
CA ALA A 188 24.30 14.19 6.53
C ALA A 188 23.74 15.49 7.15
N ASN A 189 24.33 16.65 6.84
CA ASN A 189 23.89 17.96 7.33
C ASN A 189 22.50 18.41 6.80
N ASP A 190 21.99 17.77 5.75
CA ASP A 190 20.65 18.05 5.22
C ASP A 190 19.58 17.19 5.92
N ILE A 191 19.96 16.22 6.77
CA ILE A 191 19.04 15.26 7.43
C ILE A 191 18.84 15.65 8.90
N ALA A 192 17.59 15.61 9.37
CA ALA A 192 17.27 15.76 10.78
C ALA A 192 16.17 14.79 11.25
N ALA A 193 16.33 14.19 12.43
CA ALA A 193 15.23 13.53 13.11
C ALA A 193 14.27 14.58 13.71
N ILE A 194 12.97 14.32 13.57
CA ILE A 194 11.91 14.99 14.32
C ILE A 194 11.77 14.28 15.65
N ARG A 195 11.85 15.04 16.74
CA ARG A 195 11.62 14.51 18.09
C ARG A 195 10.11 14.28 18.28
N LEU A 196 9.60 13.15 17.80
CA LEU A 196 8.20 12.75 17.93
C LEU A 196 8.11 11.23 18.07
N ALA A 197 7.79 10.75 19.28
CA ALA A 197 7.63 9.34 19.62
C ALA A 197 6.65 9.18 20.80
N MET A 198 6.14 7.97 21.02
CA MET A 198 5.29 7.60 22.17
C MET A 198 5.99 6.70 23.18
N ILE A 199 7.12 6.11 22.79
CA ILE A 199 7.86 5.09 23.56
C ILE A 199 9.34 5.46 23.51
N ASP A 200 10.02 5.11 24.59
CA ASP A 200 11.46 5.21 24.83
C ASP A 200 12.27 4.30 23.89
N ASP A 201 13.43 4.71 23.39
CA ASP A 201 14.35 3.80 22.69
C ASP A 201 15.25 3.08 23.71
N PRO A 202 15.19 1.74 23.84
CA PRO A 202 16.01 1.01 24.81
C PRO A 202 17.52 1.09 24.53
N ALA A 203 17.95 1.62 23.38
CA ALA A 203 19.35 1.84 23.05
C ALA A 203 19.93 3.19 23.55
N THR A 204 19.11 4.13 24.03
CA THR A 204 19.52 5.50 24.40
C THR A 204 19.37 5.79 25.88
N GLU A 205 20.28 5.27 26.72
CA GLU A 205 20.21 5.39 28.20
C GLU A 205 20.05 6.83 28.75
N ASP A 206 20.52 7.85 28.01
CA ASP A 206 20.50 9.27 28.42
C ASP A 206 19.30 10.08 27.88
N VAL A 207 18.46 9.51 27.01
CA VAL A 207 17.35 10.22 26.35
C VAL A 207 16.05 9.44 26.52
N ASP A 208 14.99 10.13 26.95
CA ASP A 208 13.66 9.56 27.13
C ASP A 208 12.74 10.02 25.98
N GLU A 209 12.65 9.22 24.91
CA GLU A 209 11.85 9.55 23.72
C GLU A 209 10.34 9.57 23.99
N SER A 210 9.85 8.91 25.05
CA SER A 210 8.42 8.94 25.39
C SER A 210 7.93 10.35 25.70
N ARG A 211 8.83 11.24 26.18
CA ARG A 211 8.55 12.66 26.43
C ARG A 211 8.29 13.47 25.17
N TRP A 212 8.63 12.93 23.99
CA TRP A 212 8.45 13.62 22.72
C TRP A 212 7.00 13.63 22.23
N ALA A 213 6.08 12.92 22.91
CA ALA A 213 4.69 12.77 22.48
C ALA A 213 3.94 14.11 22.30
N ALA A 214 4.29 15.15 23.06
CA ALA A 214 3.67 16.47 22.96
C ALA A 214 4.22 17.34 21.80
N ASN A 215 5.29 16.91 21.12
CA ASN A 215 6.00 17.75 20.15
C ASN A 215 5.27 17.96 18.81
N ALA A 216 4.12 17.33 18.58
CA ALA A 216 3.26 17.60 17.42
C ALA A 216 2.71 19.05 17.38
N ALA A 217 2.86 19.81 18.48
CA ALA A 217 2.62 21.25 18.56
C ALA A 217 3.90 22.09 18.79
N SER A 218 5.09 21.48 18.80
CA SER A 218 6.36 22.18 19.04
C SER A 218 6.76 23.04 17.85
N ALA A 219 6.86 24.35 18.07
CA ALA A 219 7.29 25.31 17.04
C ALA A 219 8.70 25.01 16.50
N GLU A 220 9.59 24.44 17.31
CA GLU A 220 10.94 24.07 16.90
C GLU A 220 10.92 22.91 15.89
N GLU A 221 10.19 21.83 16.20
CA GLU A 221 10.07 20.65 15.32
C GLU A 221 9.28 20.98 14.04
N ILE A 222 8.22 21.79 14.15
CA ILE A 222 7.46 22.28 13.00
C ILE A 222 8.36 23.16 12.09
N ALA A 223 9.26 23.97 12.65
CA ALA A 223 10.18 24.77 11.84
C ALA A 223 11.21 23.94 11.06
N LYS A 224 11.52 22.70 11.48
CA LYS A 224 12.29 21.72 10.67
C LYS A 224 11.44 21.26 9.48
N ILE A 225 10.21 20.82 9.75
CA ILE A 225 9.27 20.35 8.72
C ILE A 225 8.98 21.44 7.67
N SER A 226 8.71 22.68 8.09
CA SER A 226 8.44 23.80 7.17
C SER A 226 9.60 24.15 6.23
N LYS A 227 10.80 23.61 6.44
CA LYS A 227 11.97 23.75 5.55
C LYS A 227 12.26 22.49 4.74
N ALA A 228 11.64 21.36 5.10
CA ALA A 228 11.88 20.07 4.47
C ALA A 228 11.36 20.07 3.02
N GLY A 229 12.16 19.57 2.09
CA GLY A 229 11.69 19.11 0.79
C GLY A 229 11.40 17.60 0.78
N ALA A 230 11.83 16.87 1.80
CA ALA A 230 11.55 15.44 1.95
C ALA A 230 11.19 15.10 3.41
N ILE A 231 10.12 14.33 3.60
CA ILE A 231 9.57 13.95 4.90
C ILE A 231 9.38 12.43 4.89
N TRP A 232 9.93 11.71 5.87
CA TRP A 232 9.84 10.24 5.94
C TRP A 232 9.21 9.75 7.25
N PHE A 233 8.33 8.75 7.16
CA PHE A 233 7.79 8.01 8.31
C PHE A 233 8.43 6.62 8.43
N THR A 234 9.04 6.32 9.57
CA THR A 234 9.62 4.97 9.81
C THR A 234 8.54 3.90 10.06
N GLY A 235 8.97 2.64 10.11
CA GLY A 235 8.11 1.50 10.44
C GLY A 235 7.84 1.33 11.94
N GLY A 236 6.97 0.38 12.28
CA GLY A 236 6.56 0.08 13.66
C GLY A 236 5.05 -0.10 13.76
N ASP A 237 4.40 0.64 14.66
CA ASP A 237 2.94 0.67 14.84
C ASP A 237 2.33 1.97 14.29
N GLN A 238 1.57 1.85 13.19
CA GLN A 238 0.83 2.94 12.55
C GLN A 238 -0.13 3.69 13.49
N SER A 239 -0.65 3.03 14.53
CA SER A 239 -1.57 3.64 15.50
C SER A 239 -0.89 4.73 16.32
N ARG A 240 0.43 4.63 16.54
CA ARG A 240 1.23 5.64 17.25
C ARG A 240 1.38 6.91 16.43
N ILE A 241 1.65 6.77 15.12
CA ILE A 241 1.70 7.92 14.20
C ILE A 241 0.37 8.68 14.24
N THR A 242 -0.76 7.97 14.14
CA THR A 242 -2.07 8.63 14.12
C THR A 242 -2.43 9.24 15.47
N ALA A 243 -2.14 8.56 16.60
CA ALA A 243 -2.34 9.12 17.94
C ALA A 243 -1.51 10.39 18.23
N LEU A 244 -0.36 10.54 17.59
CA LEU A 244 0.51 11.72 17.72
C LEU A 244 0.14 12.86 16.75
N LEU A 245 -0.34 12.56 15.55
CA LEU A 245 -0.60 13.56 14.50
C LEU A 245 -2.07 13.96 14.35
N ILE A 246 -2.98 13.22 14.95
CA ILE A 246 -4.40 13.55 15.09
C ILE A 246 -4.70 13.86 16.56
N GLY A 247 -5.24 15.06 16.83
CA GLY A 247 -5.67 15.45 18.17
C GLY A 247 -6.86 14.61 18.66
N ALA A 248 -7.02 14.54 19.99
CA ALA A 248 -8.11 13.80 20.64
C ALA A 248 -9.53 14.31 20.26
N ASP A 249 -9.63 15.51 19.70
CA ASP A 249 -10.83 16.12 19.13
C ASP A 249 -11.09 15.74 17.66
N GLY A 250 -10.26 14.86 17.09
CA GLY A 250 -10.29 14.46 15.69
C GLY A 250 -9.69 15.50 14.73
N ARG A 251 -9.09 16.60 15.20
CA ARG A 251 -8.46 17.59 14.32
C ARG A 251 -7.02 17.21 13.99
N GLU A 252 -6.48 17.82 12.95
CA GLU A 252 -5.06 17.65 12.60
C GLU A 252 -4.19 18.48 13.54
N THR A 253 -3.07 17.93 13.98
CA THR A 253 -2.07 18.71 14.74
C THR A 253 -1.41 19.77 13.85
N PRO A 254 -0.83 20.85 14.43
CA PRO A 254 -0.06 21.83 13.67
C PRO A 254 1.08 21.20 12.86
N MET A 255 1.69 20.13 13.37
CA MET A 255 2.68 19.32 12.66
C MET A 255 2.11 18.63 11.42
N LEU A 256 0.96 17.94 11.52
CA LEU A 256 0.32 17.32 10.37
C LEU A 256 -0.08 18.35 9.31
N ALA A 257 -0.61 19.50 9.74
CA ALA A 257 -0.95 20.61 8.84
C ALA A 257 0.29 21.12 8.07
N ALA A 258 1.45 21.23 8.72
CA ALA A 258 2.71 21.62 8.11
C ALA A 258 3.22 20.55 7.12
N ILE A 259 3.14 19.26 7.45
CA ILE A 259 3.51 18.16 6.54
C ILE A 259 2.66 18.21 5.26
N ARG A 260 1.33 18.37 5.40
CA ARG A 260 0.44 18.53 4.24
C ARG A 260 0.71 19.81 3.45
N GLN A 261 1.11 20.90 4.11
CA GLN A 261 1.50 22.13 3.42
C GLN A 261 2.73 21.91 2.55
N ARG A 262 3.77 21.28 3.10
CA ARG A 262 4.99 20.97 2.33
C ARG A 262 4.73 20.05 1.15
N LEU A 263 3.87 19.03 1.29
CA LEU A 263 3.43 18.19 0.18
C LEU A 263 2.73 18.99 -0.93
N ARG A 264 1.88 19.97 -0.59
CA ARG A 264 1.26 20.88 -1.58
C ARG A 264 2.27 21.86 -2.20
N GLU A 265 3.38 22.12 -1.54
CA GLU A 265 4.49 22.96 -1.98
C GLU A 265 5.62 22.14 -2.64
N GLY A 266 5.30 20.95 -3.17
CA GLY A 266 6.19 20.10 -3.96
C GLY A 266 7.07 19.12 -3.17
N ALA A 267 7.05 19.12 -1.84
CA ALA A 267 7.86 18.19 -1.05
C ALA A 267 7.43 16.73 -1.21
N VAL A 268 8.38 15.80 -1.10
CA VAL A 268 8.08 14.36 -1.03
C VAL A 268 7.70 13.94 0.39
N VAL A 269 6.64 13.15 0.54
CA VAL A 269 6.25 12.48 1.79
C VAL A 269 6.30 10.97 1.56
N GLY A 270 7.25 10.30 2.21
CA GLY A 270 7.43 8.85 2.11
C GLY A 270 7.22 8.14 3.44
N GLY A 271 7.09 6.82 3.38
CA GLY A 271 7.05 6.01 4.60
C GLY A 271 7.04 4.52 4.32
N SER A 272 7.52 3.74 5.30
CA SER A 272 7.70 2.30 5.18
C SER A 272 6.90 1.55 6.24
N SER A 273 6.27 0.42 5.86
CA SER A 273 5.44 -0.41 6.76
C SER A 273 4.31 0.40 7.42
N ALA A 274 4.38 0.71 8.72
CA ALA A 274 3.47 1.65 9.39
C ALA A 274 3.35 3.00 8.66
N GLY A 275 4.48 3.53 8.19
CA GLY A 275 4.55 4.75 7.37
C GLY A 275 3.83 4.65 6.02
N ALA A 276 3.59 3.43 5.50
CA ALA A 276 2.75 3.21 4.32
C ALA A 276 1.27 3.02 4.67
N ALA A 277 0.95 2.32 5.76
CA ALA A 277 -0.44 2.09 6.19
C ALA A 277 -1.19 3.42 6.46
N ILE A 278 -0.53 4.39 7.08
CA ILE A 278 -1.10 5.73 7.33
C ILE A 278 -1.46 6.52 6.06
N MET A 279 -0.99 6.10 4.89
CA MET A 279 -1.17 6.87 3.66
C MET A 279 -2.62 6.90 3.20
N SER A 280 -3.42 5.84 3.41
CA SER A 280 -4.85 5.86 3.10
C SER A 280 -5.71 6.36 4.28
N ASP A 281 -6.94 6.79 3.99
CA ASP A 281 -8.00 6.95 4.99
C ASP A 281 -9.32 6.36 4.45
N PRO A 282 -9.90 5.33 5.11
CA PRO A 282 -9.41 4.68 6.33
C PRO A 282 -8.09 3.88 6.13
N MET A 283 -7.50 3.47 7.25
CA MET A 283 -6.27 2.71 7.35
C MET A 283 -6.56 1.31 7.91
N ILE A 284 -5.91 0.27 7.39
CA ILE A 284 -5.91 -1.06 8.02
C ILE A 284 -4.99 -0.99 9.24
N THR A 285 -5.58 -1.01 10.45
CA THR A 285 -4.81 -0.89 11.70
C THR A 285 -4.19 -2.20 12.14
N GLN A 286 -4.83 -3.34 11.85
CA GLN A 286 -4.43 -4.65 12.36
C GLN A 286 -5.12 -5.79 11.58
N GLY A 287 -4.66 -7.03 11.79
CA GLY A 287 -5.42 -8.25 11.49
C GLY A 287 -4.79 -9.22 10.49
N ASP A 288 -5.07 -10.51 10.69
CA ASP A 288 -4.60 -11.62 9.84
C ASP A 288 -5.63 -12.01 8.78
N THR A 289 -5.16 -12.48 7.63
CA THR A 289 -6.04 -12.90 6.51
C THR A 289 -7.03 -14.00 6.90
N LEU A 290 -6.62 -15.01 7.67
CA LEU A 290 -7.56 -16.07 8.08
C LEU A 290 -8.61 -15.56 9.07
N ALA A 291 -8.22 -14.74 10.06
CA ALA A 291 -9.17 -14.13 10.99
C ALA A 291 -10.13 -13.13 10.31
N ALA A 292 -9.68 -12.46 9.24
CA ALA A 292 -10.50 -11.55 8.43
C ALA A 292 -11.56 -12.29 7.58
N LEU A 293 -11.26 -13.50 7.11
CA LEU A 293 -12.14 -14.26 6.20
C LEU A 293 -12.97 -15.34 6.92
N LEU A 294 -12.50 -15.85 8.05
CA LEU A 294 -13.08 -16.98 8.78
C LEU A 294 -13.26 -16.59 10.27
N PRO A 295 -14.40 -15.96 10.63
CA PRO A 295 -14.67 -15.55 12.00
C PRO A 295 -14.49 -16.68 13.02
N GLY A 296 -13.83 -16.38 14.14
CA GLY A 296 -13.48 -17.36 15.17
C GLY A 296 -12.21 -18.19 14.88
N SER A 297 -11.54 -17.97 13.76
CA SER A 297 -10.19 -18.54 13.53
C SER A 297 -9.15 -17.87 14.43
N PRO A 298 -8.07 -18.59 14.81
CA PRO A 298 -6.92 -17.98 15.47
C PRO A 298 -6.29 -16.89 14.60
N GLY A 299 -5.82 -15.83 15.25
CA GLY A 299 -5.23 -14.66 14.60
C GLY A 299 -5.85 -13.36 15.10
N GLU A 300 -5.28 -12.26 14.69
CA GLU A 300 -5.75 -10.91 15.00
C GLU A 300 -6.95 -10.55 14.10
N PRO A 301 -8.09 -10.08 14.61
CA PRO A 301 -9.22 -9.67 13.78
C PRO A 301 -8.87 -8.42 12.98
N MET A 302 -9.27 -8.37 11.70
CA MET A 302 -9.09 -7.18 10.88
C MET A 302 -9.88 -6.00 11.43
N ALA A 303 -9.20 -4.87 11.63
CA ALA A 303 -9.84 -3.61 11.95
C ALA A 303 -9.38 -2.48 11.02
N LEU A 304 -10.27 -1.52 10.86
CA LEU A 304 -10.01 -0.25 10.19
C LEU A 304 -9.98 0.87 11.23
N GLY A 305 -9.03 1.78 11.10
CA GLY A 305 -8.95 3.02 11.86
C GLY A 305 -8.85 4.21 10.93
N ARG A 306 -8.77 5.41 11.52
CA ARG A 306 -8.46 6.63 10.77
C ARG A 306 -6.97 6.65 10.41
N GLY A 307 -6.65 6.93 9.16
CA GLY A 307 -5.29 7.18 8.69
C GLY A 307 -5.01 8.66 8.47
N LEU A 308 -3.88 8.96 7.84
CA LEU A 308 -3.52 10.33 7.44
C LEU A 308 -3.99 10.67 6.01
N GLY A 309 -4.45 9.70 5.22
CA GLY A 309 -5.25 9.99 4.01
C GLY A 309 -4.56 10.88 2.95
N PHE A 310 -3.24 10.74 2.80
CA PHE A 310 -2.49 11.32 1.68
C PHE A 310 -2.92 10.70 0.33
N VAL A 311 -3.26 9.41 0.34
CA VAL A 311 -3.89 8.67 -0.76
C VAL A 311 -5.41 8.77 -0.61
N THR A 312 -6.06 9.44 -1.57
CA THR A 312 -7.51 9.68 -1.55
C THR A 312 -8.32 8.69 -2.38
N GLY A 313 -7.68 7.88 -3.23
CA GLY A 313 -8.35 6.95 -4.16
C GLY A 313 -8.51 5.51 -3.66
N ALA A 314 -7.63 5.05 -2.76
CA ALA A 314 -7.47 3.64 -2.44
C ALA A 314 -7.12 3.39 -0.96
N LEU A 315 -7.34 2.15 -0.50
CA LEU A 315 -6.75 1.63 0.73
C LEU A 315 -5.33 1.13 0.46
N VAL A 316 -4.40 1.36 1.38
CA VAL A 316 -3.03 0.84 1.30
C VAL A 316 -2.86 -0.32 2.29
N ASP A 317 -2.23 -1.39 1.83
CA ASP A 317 -1.69 -2.47 2.65
C ASP A 317 -0.22 -2.70 2.31
N GLN A 318 0.51 -3.30 3.25
CA GLN A 318 1.97 -3.35 3.34
C GLN A 318 2.41 -4.76 3.79
N HIS A 319 3.70 -5.09 3.67
CA HIS A 319 4.25 -6.44 3.84
C HIS A 319 3.42 -7.51 3.09
N PHE A 320 2.94 -7.16 1.89
CA PHE A 320 1.68 -7.71 1.39
C PHE A 320 1.76 -9.19 1.02
N GLY A 321 2.66 -9.56 0.10
CA GLY A 321 2.95 -10.94 -0.25
C GLY A 321 3.60 -11.71 0.91
N GLN A 322 4.53 -11.07 1.63
CA GLN A 322 5.30 -11.69 2.72
C GLN A 322 4.43 -12.14 3.90
N ARG A 323 3.29 -11.47 4.13
CA ARG A 323 2.32 -11.82 5.19
C ARG A 323 0.97 -12.30 4.64
N ALA A 324 0.91 -12.71 3.37
CA ALA A 324 -0.27 -13.26 2.69
C ALA A 324 -1.55 -12.40 2.83
N ARG A 325 -1.44 -11.09 2.62
CA ARG A 325 -2.47 -10.08 2.97
C ARG A 325 -3.57 -9.84 1.93
N LEU A 326 -3.58 -10.61 0.84
CA LEU A 326 -4.62 -10.56 -0.20
C LEU A 326 -6.05 -10.65 0.36
N GLY A 327 -6.29 -11.61 1.25
CA GLY A 327 -7.61 -11.82 1.84
C GLY A 327 -8.04 -10.68 2.77
N ARG A 328 -7.15 -10.18 3.64
CA ARG A 328 -7.49 -9.07 4.54
C ARG A 328 -7.75 -7.75 3.79
N LEU A 329 -6.97 -7.42 2.77
CA LEU A 329 -7.23 -6.22 1.96
C LEU A 329 -8.57 -6.36 1.21
N THR A 330 -8.89 -7.55 0.70
CA THR A 330 -10.20 -7.84 0.10
C THR A 330 -11.35 -7.66 1.09
N ALA A 331 -11.17 -8.10 2.35
CA ALA A 331 -12.16 -7.89 3.41
C ALA A 331 -12.31 -6.41 3.81
N ALA A 332 -11.21 -5.64 3.84
CA ALA A 332 -11.23 -4.21 4.09
C ALA A 332 -12.03 -3.45 3.03
N LEU A 333 -11.78 -3.72 1.75
CA LEU A 333 -12.48 -3.10 0.60
C LEU A 333 -13.98 -3.42 0.56
N LEU A 334 -14.38 -4.56 1.12
CA LEU A 334 -15.77 -5.05 1.14
C LEU A 334 -16.43 -4.91 2.52
N THR A 335 -15.81 -4.16 3.44
CA THR A 335 -16.41 -3.81 4.72
C THR A 335 -17.67 -2.94 4.49
N PRO A 336 -18.82 -3.20 5.15
CA PRO A 336 -20.03 -2.41 4.97
C PRO A 336 -19.79 -0.90 5.17
N GLY A 337 -20.29 -0.09 4.23
CA GLY A 337 -20.11 1.36 4.25
C GLY A 337 -18.73 1.88 3.78
N GLN A 338 -17.80 1.00 3.37
CA GLN A 338 -16.48 1.41 2.87
C GLN A 338 -16.58 2.21 1.55
N PRO A 339 -16.15 3.48 1.51
CA PRO A 339 -16.18 4.28 0.28
C PRO A 339 -15.01 3.99 -0.67
N ARG A 340 -13.87 3.47 -0.16
CA ARG A 340 -12.70 3.14 -0.99
C ARG A 340 -12.83 1.73 -1.53
N ARG A 341 -13.03 1.61 -2.85
CA ARG A 341 -13.20 0.33 -3.55
C ARG A 341 -11.99 -0.05 -4.44
N MET A 342 -10.88 0.67 -4.27
CA MET A 342 -9.56 0.31 -4.81
C MET A 342 -8.61 -0.01 -3.65
N GLY A 343 -7.83 -1.07 -3.77
CA GLY A 343 -6.80 -1.45 -2.81
C GLY A 343 -5.43 -1.59 -3.46
N LEU A 344 -4.38 -1.23 -2.72
CA LEU A 344 -2.99 -1.26 -3.13
C LEU A 344 -2.20 -2.05 -2.08
N GLY A 345 -1.87 -3.30 -2.38
CA GLY A 345 -1.05 -4.17 -1.54
C GLY A 345 0.41 -4.11 -1.97
N ILE A 346 1.28 -3.55 -1.14
CA ILE A 346 2.69 -3.30 -1.47
C ILE A 346 3.57 -4.33 -0.75
N ASP A 347 4.37 -5.07 -1.52
CA ASP A 347 5.34 -6.04 -0.98
C ASP A 347 6.50 -5.35 -0.25
N GLU A 348 7.23 -6.09 0.57
CA GLU A 348 8.50 -5.63 1.14
C GLU A 348 9.50 -5.20 0.05
N ASP A 349 10.40 -4.30 0.42
CA ASP A 349 11.46 -3.74 -0.45
C ASP A 349 10.94 -3.16 -1.79
N THR A 350 9.66 -2.77 -1.79
CA THR A 350 8.92 -2.27 -2.96
C THR A 350 8.22 -0.96 -2.60
N ALA A 351 8.23 -0.01 -3.53
CA ALA A 351 7.63 1.30 -3.41
C ALA A 351 6.60 1.56 -4.50
N LEU A 352 5.48 2.19 -4.12
CA LEU A 352 4.57 2.86 -5.02
C LEU A 352 4.85 4.38 -4.96
N ILE A 353 5.13 4.97 -6.11
CA ILE A 353 5.43 6.39 -6.29
C ILE A 353 4.20 7.06 -6.90
N LEU A 354 3.56 7.99 -6.18
CA LEU A 354 2.30 8.60 -6.58
C LEU A 354 2.31 10.12 -6.35
N HIS A 355 2.02 10.89 -7.38
CA HIS A 355 1.70 12.32 -7.21
C HIS A 355 0.27 12.49 -6.68
N PRO A 356 0.01 13.31 -5.65
CA PRO A 356 -1.34 13.63 -5.20
C PRO A 356 -2.20 14.13 -6.35
N GLY A 357 -3.42 13.58 -6.46
CA GLY A 357 -4.35 13.91 -7.53
C GLY A 357 -4.06 13.28 -8.90
N ALA A 358 -2.91 12.63 -9.10
CA ALA A 358 -2.66 11.86 -10.32
C ALA A 358 -3.46 10.54 -10.32
N ALA A 359 -3.87 10.10 -11.52
CA ALA A 359 -4.47 8.77 -11.71
C ALA A 359 -3.42 7.66 -11.72
N THR A 360 -2.21 7.97 -12.17
CA THR A 360 -1.11 7.03 -12.40
C THR A 360 -0.05 7.08 -11.29
N ALA A 361 0.45 5.91 -10.92
CA ALA A 361 1.56 5.70 -9.99
C ALA A 361 2.60 4.76 -10.60
N GLU A 362 3.88 4.97 -10.28
CA GLU A 362 4.99 4.13 -10.74
C GLU A 362 5.42 3.13 -9.65
N VAL A 363 5.96 1.98 -10.06
CA VAL A 363 6.51 0.98 -9.13
C VAL A 363 8.03 0.95 -9.21
N ALA A 364 8.68 0.88 -8.04
CA ALA A 364 10.13 0.72 -7.88
C ALA A 364 10.46 -0.30 -6.77
N GLY A 365 11.64 -0.90 -6.82
CA GLY A 365 12.07 -1.93 -5.85
C GLY A 365 11.97 -3.36 -6.40
N SER A 366 12.02 -4.36 -5.52
CA SER A 366 12.30 -5.76 -5.88
C SER A 366 11.09 -6.70 -5.92
N GLY A 367 9.96 -6.32 -5.34
CA GLY A 367 8.71 -7.09 -5.31
C GLY A 367 7.62 -6.51 -6.21
N TYR A 368 6.36 -6.67 -5.79
CA TYR A 368 5.20 -6.22 -6.53
C TYR A 368 4.32 -5.24 -5.74
N VAL A 369 3.56 -4.43 -6.48
CA VAL A 369 2.34 -3.81 -6.01
C VAL A 369 1.15 -4.55 -6.62
N THR A 370 0.33 -5.14 -5.76
CA THR A 370 -0.95 -5.76 -6.11
C THR A 370 -2.05 -4.71 -6.10
N LEU A 371 -2.79 -4.61 -7.20
CA LEU A 371 -3.97 -3.78 -7.34
C LEU A 371 -5.22 -4.64 -7.17
N ILE A 372 -6.14 -4.23 -6.30
CA ILE A 372 -7.45 -4.86 -6.15
C ILE A 372 -8.53 -3.84 -6.48
N ASP A 373 -9.20 -4.00 -7.61
CA ASP A 373 -10.42 -3.27 -7.94
C ASP A 373 -11.63 -4.06 -7.44
N ALA A 374 -12.30 -3.50 -6.44
CA ALA A 374 -13.51 -4.04 -5.85
C ALA A 374 -14.77 -3.24 -6.27
N ARG A 375 -14.71 -2.32 -7.25
CA ARG A 375 -15.85 -1.44 -7.61
C ARG A 375 -17.05 -2.22 -8.17
N ALA A 376 -16.79 -3.23 -9.00
CA ALA A 376 -17.81 -4.15 -9.51
C ALA A 376 -18.11 -5.33 -8.56
N ALA A 377 -17.39 -5.43 -7.45
CA ALA A 377 -17.41 -6.62 -6.60
C ALA A 377 -18.65 -6.70 -5.69
N THR A 378 -19.10 -7.93 -5.49
CA THR A 378 -20.23 -8.27 -4.61
C THR A 378 -19.75 -9.11 -3.44
N ARG A 379 -20.11 -8.73 -2.21
CA ARG A 379 -19.95 -9.57 -1.01
C ARG A 379 -21.25 -10.30 -0.74
N ALA A 380 -21.21 -11.60 -0.46
CA ALA A 380 -22.42 -12.33 -0.05
C ALA A 380 -22.87 -11.91 1.36
N GLU A 381 -24.14 -12.15 1.66
CA GLU A 381 -24.66 -12.05 3.03
C GLU A 381 -24.32 -13.31 3.84
N GLY A 382 -24.21 -13.16 5.15
CA GLY A 382 -23.86 -14.23 6.10
C GLY A 382 -22.48 -14.08 6.76
N ASP A 383 -22.23 -15.00 7.68
CA ASP A 383 -21.05 -14.98 8.58
C ASP A 383 -19.75 -15.40 7.87
N ARG A 384 -19.86 -16.26 6.86
CA ARG A 384 -18.71 -16.73 6.09
C ARG A 384 -18.36 -15.73 5.01
N PHE A 385 -17.09 -15.33 4.94
CA PHE A 385 -16.69 -14.39 3.90
C PHE A 385 -16.77 -15.03 2.52
N ALA A 386 -17.58 -14.44 1.64
CA ALA A 386 -17.60 -14.74 0.22
C ALA A 386 -17.62 -13.43 -0.57
N ALA A 387 -16.83 -13.35 -1.63
CA ALA A 387 -16.74 -12.20 -2.50
C ALA A 387 -16.57 -12.63 -3.95
N ALA A 388 -17.16 -11.89 -4.88
CA ALA A 388 -17.08 -12.20 -6.31
C ALA A 388 -16.91 -10.94 -7.15
N ASN A 389 -16.40 -11.10 -8.37
CA ASN A 389 -16.20 -10.04 -9.36
C ASN A 389 -15.23 -8.93 -8.91
N LEU A 390 -14.17 -9.28 -8.16
CA LEU A 390 -13.01 -8.40 -8.04
C LEU A 390 -12.16 -8.51 -9.32
N LEU A 391 -11.41 -7.45 -9.64
CA LEU A 391 -10.34 -7.51 -10.63
C LEU A 391 -8.99 -7.31 -9.94
N LEU A 392 -8.04 -8.18 -10.26
CA LEU A 392 -6.65 -8.08 -9.82
C LEU A 392 -5.77 -7.49 -10.93
N GLY A 393 -4.85 -6.65 -10.50
CA GLY A 393 -3.65 -6.28 -11.23
C GLY A 393 -2.40 -6.51 -10.39
N LEU A 394 -1.25 -6.59 -11.04
CA LEU A 394 0.05 -6.78 -10.41
C LEU A 394 1.08 -6.02 -11.27
N ALA A 395 1.85 -5.17 -10.62
CA ALA A 395 2.89 -4.34 -11.23
C ALA A 395 4.19 -4.50 -10.45
N ALA A 396 5.32 -4.50 -11.15
CA ALA A 396 6.66 -4.51 -10.59
C ALA A 396 7.48 -3.34 -11.16
N SER A 397 8.74 -3.22 -10.76
CA SER A 397 9.66 -2.16 -11.19
C SER A 397 9.53 -1.80 -12.68
N GLY A 398 9.33 -0.52 -12.97
CA GLY A 398 9.18 0.04 -14.31
C GLY A 398 7.78 -0.07 -14.95
N ASP A 399 6.82 -0.73 -14.29
CA ASP A 399 5.39 -0.66 -14.67
C ASP A 399 4.72 0.56 -14.04
N ALA A 400 3.60 1.00 -14.63
CA ALA A 400 2.72 2.03 -14.06
C ALA A 400 1.32 1.47 -13.75
N ILE A 401 0.75 1.87 -12.63
CA ILE A 401 -0.62 1.54 -12.18
C ILE A 401 -1.50 2.75 -12.39
N ASP A 402 -2.64 2.60 -13.07
CA ASP A 402 -3.69 3.60 -13.09
C ASP A 402 -4.79 3.22 -12.07
N ILE A 403 -4.81 3.97 -10.96
CA ILE A 403 -5.70 3.75 -9.80
C ILE A 403 -7.16 4.11 -10.16
N ALA A 404 -7.38 5.03 -11.10
CA ALA A 404 -8.70 5.47 -11.52
C ALA A 404 -9.42 4.46 -12.42
N THR A 405 -8.67 3.68 -13.20
CA THR A 405 -9.18 2.67 -14.13
C THR A 405 -9.04 1.25 -13.63
N GLY A 406 -8.09 0.98 -12.71
CA GLY A 406 -7.79 -0.38 -12.26
C GLY A 406 -6.85 -1.14 -13.22
N SER A 407 -6.05 -0.42 -14.01
CA SER A 407 -5.21 -1.00 -15.07
C SER A 407 -3.71 -0.91 -14.76
N VAL A 408 -2.92 -1.76 -15.42
CA VAL A 408 -1.46 -1.76 -15.35
C VAL A 408 -0.92 -1.53 -16.76
N THR A 409 -0.09 -0.51 -16.91
CA THR A 409 0.70 -0.26 -18.12
C THR A 409 2.06 -0.95 -17.92
N PRO A 410 2.37 -2.02 -18.68
CA PRO A 410 3.62 -2.75 -18.53
C PRO A 410 4.81 -1.95 -19.07
N ALA A 411 5.98 -2.15 -18.48
CA ALA A 411 7.23 -1.59 -18.98
C ALA A 411 7.50 -2.02 -20.45
N PRO A 412 8.08 -1.15 -21.33
CA PRO A 412 8.22 -1.44 -22.76
C PRO A 412 9.04 -2.68 -23.15
N TYR A 413 9.84 -3.23 -22.24
CA TYR A 413 10.63 -4.44 -22.45
C TYR A 413 9.85 -5.74 -22.18
N ARG A 414 8.64 -5.66 -21.63
CA ARG A 414 7.81 -6.83 -21.32
C ARG A 414 6.98 -7.24 -22.54
N LYS A 415 6.86 -8.55 -22.74
CA LYS A 415 6.13 -9.15 -23.88
C LYS A 415 4.80 -9.73 -23.40
N PRO A 416 3.72 -9.68 -24.20
CA PRO A 416 2.46 -10.34 -23.86
C PRO A 416 2.66 -11.85 -23.66
N THR A 417 1.94 -12.43 -22.69
CA THR A 417 1.94 -13.88 -22.41
C THR A 417 0.72 -14.58 -23.05
N ILE A 418 -0.45 -13.94 -23.06
CA ILE A 418 -1.68 -14.51 -23.61
C ILE A 418 -1.56 -14.64 -25.14
N GLY A 419 -1.78 -15.85 -25.66
CA GLY A 419 -1.54 -16.23 -27.05
C GLY A 419 -0.06 -16.45 -27.40
N GLN A 420 0.83 -16.46 -26.40
CA GLN A 420 2.28 -16.66 -26.48
C GLN A 420 2.79 -17.44 -25.26
N GLU A 421 1.93 -18.29 -24.66
CA GLU A 421 2.13 -18.87 -23.34
C GLU A 421 3.37 -19.77 -23.27
N TYR A 422 4.19 -19.57 -22.22
CA TYR A 422 5.36 -20.40 -21.97
C TYR A 422 5.00 -21.79 -21.42
N ALA A 423 3.99 -21.87 -20.56
CA ALA A 423 3.52 -23.11 -19.95
C ALA A 423 2.34 -23.74 -20.71
N ASN A 424 2.23 -25.06 -20.62
CA ASN A 424 1.08 -25.82 -21.11
C ASN A 424 0.94 -27.10 -20.29
N SER A 425 0.65 -26.93 -18.99
CA SER A 425 0.47 -28.02 -18.04
C SER A 425 -0.62 -27.68 -17.04
N ALA A 426 -1.41 -28.68 -16.65
CA ALA A 426 -2.51 -28.48 -15.71
C ALA A 426 -2.00 -27.87 -14.40
N PRO A 427 -2.52 -26.70 -13.97
CA PRO A 427 -2.06 -26.05 -12.74
C PRO A 427 -2.42 -26.92 -11.54
N ILE A 428 -1.50 -27.04 -10.58
CA ILE A 428 -1.78 -27.79 -9.35
C ILE A 428 -2.69 -26.94 -8.47
N ASN A 429 -3.97 -27.29 -8.39
CA ASN A 429 -4.91 -26.71 -7.43
C ASN A 429 -4.75 -27.44 -6.08
N GLY A 430 -4.46 -26.69 -5.02
CA GLY A 430 -4.11 -27.25 -3.72
C GLY A 430 -3.62 -26.20 -2.73
N GLY A 431 -2.93 -26.65 -1.68
CA GLY A 431 -2.31 -25.79 -0.67
C GLY A 431 -1.38 -26.56 0.26
N GLY A 432 -0.67 -25.84 1.13
CA GLY A 432 0.29 -26.39 2.10
C GLY A 432 1.67 -26.70 1.51
N MET A 433 2.54 -27.29 2.34
CA MET A 433 3.99 -27.40 2.12
C MET A 433 4.43 -28.22 0.89
N ALA A 434 3.53 -28.98 0.27
CA ALA A 434 3.82 -29.73 -0.96
C ALA A 434 3.87 -28.82 -2.21
N LEU A 435 3.38 -27.59 -2.12
CA LEU A 435 3.42 -26.61 -3.21
C LEU A 435 4.46 -25.53 -2.87
N GLY A 436 5.52 -25.44 -3.67
CA GLY A 436 6.44 -24.30 -3.62
C GLY A 436 5.76 -23.01 -4.08
N GLY A 437 6.37 -21.86 -3.79
CA GLY A 437 6.08 -20.58 -4.44
C GLY A 437 4.60 -20.23 -4.62
N GLN A 438 3.91 -19.84 -3.53
CA GLN A 438 2.51 -19.42 -3.59
C GLN A 438 2.34 -17.91 -3.79
N THR A 439 3.28 -17.27 -4.49
CA THR A 439 3.22 -15.83 -4.78
C THR A 439 2.12 -15.52 -5.80
N LEU A 440 1.56 -14.31 -5.77
CA LEU A 440 0.55 -13.91 -6.76
C LEU A 440 1.10 -13.90 -8.20
N ALA A 441 2.39 -13.61 -8.37
CA ALA A 441 3.05 -13.71 -9.66
C ALA A 441 3.06 -15.15 -10.22
N GLN A 442 3.24 -16.16 -9.36
CA GLN A 442 3.23 -17.58 -9.76
C GLN A 442 1.79 -18.12 -9.94
N VAL A 443 0.82 -17.63 -9.16
CA VAL A 443 -0.57 -18.09 -9.23
C VAL A 443 -1.33 -17.42 -10.38
N ALA A 444 -1.20 -16.11 -10.56
CA ALA A 444 -1.94 -15.34 -11.58
C ALA A 444 -1.13 -15.07 -12.86
N GLY A 445 0.20 -14.98 -12.77
CA GLY A 445 1.09 -14.89 -13.93
C GLY A 445 1.34 -16.28 -14.52
N GLU A 446 2.29 -17.00 -13.93
CA GLU A 446 2.79 -18.28 -14.44
C GLU A 446 1.71 -19.36 -14.59
N SER A 447 0.92 -19.63 -13.54
CA SER A 447 -0.06 -20.74 -13.55
C SER A 447 -1.32 -20.47 -14.39
N LEU A 448 -1.59 -19.19 -14.74
CA LEU A 448 -2.84 -18.73 -15.36
C LEU A 448 -2.58 -18.01 -16.68
N LEU A 449 -2.10 -16.76 -16.65
CA LEU A 449 -1.99 -15.92 -17.87
C LEU A 449 -0.83 -16.27 -18.81
N ASP A 450 0.09 -17.13 -18.37
CA ASP A 450 1.23 -17.63 -19.14
C ASP A 450 1.16 -19.17 -19.31
N ASN A 451 -0.04 -19.74 -19.20
CA ASN A 451 -0.30 -21.18 -19.27
C ASN A 451 -1.50 -21.54 -20.15
N ALA A 452 -1.23 -22.07 -21.35
CA ALA A 452 -2.27 -22.44 -22.31
C ALA A 452 -3.23 -23.56 -21.81
N ALA A 453 -2.85 -24.28 -20.76
CA ALA A 453 -3.67 -25.33 -20.14
C ALA A 453 -4.67 -24.80 -19.09
N ALA A 454 -4.70 -23.50 -18.80
CA ALA A 454 -5.51 -22.93 -17.71
C ALA A 454 -6.24 -21.64 -18.12
N ASN A 455 -7.54 -21.58 -17.84
CA ASN A 455 -8.29 -20.33 -17.77
C ASN A 455 -8.80 -20.03 -16.34
N VAL A 456 -8.62 -20.97 -15.41
CA VAL A 456 -8.96 -20.86 -13.98
C VAL A 456 -7.86 -21.52 -13.16
N VAL A 457 -7.44 -20.87 -12.08
CA VAL A 457 -6.54 -21.42 -11.06
C VAL A 457 -7.18 -21.25 -9.68
N GLU A 458 -7.10 -22.28 -8.84
CA GLU A 458 -7.65 -22.26 -7.47
C GLU A 458 -6.54 -22.45 -6.42
N ARG A 459 -6.67 -21.76 -5.29
CA ARG A 459 -5.86 -21.97 -4.09
C ARG A 459 -6.73 -22.03 -2.86
N HIS A 460 -6.51 -23.04 -2.01
CA HIS A 460 -7.34 -23.25 -0.82
C HIS A 460 -6.57 -22.84 0.44
N SER A 461 -7.25 -22.25 1.40
CA SER A 461 -6.71 -21.88 2.72
C SER A 461 -7.75 -22.15 3.79
N PHE A 462 -7.37 -22.76 4.92
CA PHE A 462 -8.33 -23.21 5.92
C PHE A 462 -7.78 -23.19 7.35
N ALA A 463 -8.71 -23.07 8.30
CA ALA A 463 -8.48 -23.21 9.73
C ALA A 463 -9.52 -24.17 10.32
N GLY A 464 -9.06 -25.27 10.92
CA GLY A 464 -9.95 -26.32 11.40
C GLY A 464 -10.79 -26.95 10.27
N ARG A 465 -12.12 -26.82 10.36
CA ARG A 465 -13.08 -27.38 9.37
C ARG A 465 -13.53 -26.38 8.31
N HIS A 466 -13.13 -25.12 8.40
CA HIS A 466 -13.62 -24.06 7.52
C HIS A 466 -12.46 -23.44 6.75
N GLY A 467 -12.70 -23.12 5.49
CA GLY A 467 -11.72 -22.48 4.62
C GLY A 467 -12.35 -21.57 3.58
N VAL A 468 -11.48 -21.09 2.71
CA VAL A 468 -11.79 -20.37 1.48
C VAL A 468 -11.04 -20.97 0.30
N THR A 469 -11.68 -20.94 -0.87
CA THR A 469 -11.03 -21.03 -2.18
C THR A 469 -10.83 -19.62 -2.72
N TYR A 470 -9.59 -19.27 -3.02
CA TYR A 470 -9.25 -18.16 -3.89
C TYR A 470 -9.30 -18.64 -5.33
N ARG A 471 -10.23 -18.10 -6.13
CA ARG A 471 -10.41 -18.42 -7.55
C ARG A 471 -9.88 -17.27 -8.39
N PHE A 472 -8.93 -17.57 -9.28
CA PHE A 472 -8.36 -16.64 -10.25
C PHE A 472 -8.81 -17.08 -11.65
N THR A 473 -9.42 -16.19 -12.42
CA THR A 473 -10.02 -16.51 -13.72
C THR A 473 -9.51 -15.55 -14.79
N GLN A 474 -9.01 -16.11 -15.90
CA GLN A 474 -8.68 -15.35 -17.11
C GLN A 474 -9.97 -15.00 -17.85
N THR A 475 -10.11 -13.72 -18.21
CA THR A 475 -11.25 -13.16 -18.93
C THR A 475 -10.78 -12.50 -20.23
N GLU A 476 -11.72 -12.06 -21.06
CA GLU A 476 -11.44 -11.26 -22.27
C GLU A 476 -10.76 -9.91 -21.95
N THR A 477 -10.89 -9.41 -20.71
CA THR A 477 -10.23 -8.18 -20.24
C THR A 477 -8.88 -8.44 -19.57
N SER A 478 -8.54 -9.69 -19.25
CA SER A 478 -7.25 -10.03 -18.66
C SER A 478 -6.10 -9.73 -19.64
N ARG A 479 -5.03 -9.13 -19.13
CA ARG A 479 -3.77 -8.92 -19.86
C ARG A 479 -2.63 -9.41 -18.98
N GLY A 480 -1.73 -10.18 -19.57
CA GLY A 480 -0.51 -10.66 -18.92
C GLY A 480 0.69 -10.32 -19.80
N HIS A 481 1.76 -9.85 -19.15
CA HIS A 481 3.05 -9.59 -19.77
C HIS A 481 4.16 -10.12 -18.87
N TRP A 482 5.25 -10.56 -19.48
CA TRP A 482 6.44 -11.02 -18.79
C TRP A 482 7.69 -10.41 -19.42
N GLY A 483 8.69 -10.09 -18.61
CA GLY A 483 9.96 -9.61 -19.11
C GLY A 483 11.04 -9.51 -18.04
N ARG A 484 12.28 -9.32 -18.48
CA ARG A 484 13.44 -9.10 -17.62
C ARG A 484 13.81 -7.63 -17.61
N GLY A 485 13.89 -7.02 -16.44
CA GLY A 485 14.25 -5.63 -16.24
C GLY A 485 15.73 -5.34 -16.48
N PRO A 486 16.13 -4.05 -16.46
CA PRO A 486 17.53 -3.63 -16.63
C PRO A 486 18.47 -4.13 -15.53
N ASP A 487 17.93 -4.45 -14.36
CA ASP A 487 18.58 -5.07 -13.20
C ASP A 487 18.83 -6.59 -13.40
N GLY A 488 18.23 -7.19 -14.42
CA GLY A 488 18.29 -8.62 -14.69
C GLY A 488 17.19 -9.43 -13.99
N THR A 489 16.26 -8.82 -13.26
CA THR A 489 15.17 -9.54 -12.56
C THR A 489 13.98 -9.75 -13.50
N ALA A 490 13.33 -10.91 -13.43
CA ALA A 490 12.19 -11.25 -14.29
C ALA A 490 10.86 -11.11 -13.53
N HIS A 491 9.93 -10.35 -14.08
CA HIS A 491 8.65 -10.04 -13.44
C HIS A 491 7.47 -10.17 -14.40
N TYR A 492 6.32 -10.53 -13.84
CA TYR A 492 5.03 -10.41 -14.51
C TYR A 492 4.45 -8.99 -14.34
N ALA A 493 3.68 -8.54 -15.32
CA ALA A 493 2.81 -7.37 -15.23
C ALA A 493 1.44 -7.78 -15.75
N LEU A 494 0.40 -7.64 -14.94
CA LEU A 494 -0.93 -8.15 -15.28
C LEU A 494 -2.06 -7.28 -14.75
N SER A 495 -3.20 -7.34 -15.44
CA SER A 495 -4.39 -6.53 -15.14
C SER A 495 -5.66 -7.24 -15.59
N GLY A 496 -6.77 -7.03 -14.88
CA GLY A 496 -8.07 -7.56 -15.28
C GLY A 496 -8.22 -9.07 -15.09
N VAL A 497 -7.41 -9.69 -14.24
CA VAL A 497 -7.65 -11.07 -13.78
C VAL A 497 -8.87 -11.05 -12.86
N ARG A 498 -9.92 -11.81 -13.17
CA ARG A 498 -11.07 -11.90 -12.27
C ARG A 498 -10.68 -12.69 -11.02
N PHE A 499 -11.11 -12.21 -9.87
CA PHE A 499 -10.82 -12.77 -8.57
C PHE A 499 -12.09 -12.94 -7.74
N ASP A 500 -12.27 -14.13 -7.18
CA ASP A 500 -13.38 -14.50 -6.30
C ASP A 500 -12.84 -15.23 -5.06
N ILE A 501 -13.54 -15.09 -3.93
CA ILE A 501 -13.28 -15.79 -2.66
C ILE A 501 -14.55 -16.56 -2.29
N GLU A 502 -14.45 -17.89 -2.24
CA GLU A 502 -15.58 -18.79 -2.00
C GLU A 502 -15.37 -19.58 -0.69
N PRO A 503 -16.33 -19.60 0.25
CA PRO A 503 -16.20 -20.38 1.49
C PRO A 503 -16.34 -21.89 1.23
N ILE A 504 -15.45 -22.69 1.81
CA ILE A 504 -15.41 -24.16 1.66
C ILE A 504 -15.35 -24.87 3.02
N ASP A 505 -15.92 -26.07 3.11
CA ASP A 505 -15.78 -26.93 4.30
C ASP A 505 -14.76 -28.03 4.06
N ILE A 506 -13.92 -28.26 5.08
CA ILE A 506 -12.76 -29.14 5.03
C ILE A 506 -13.00 -30.32 5.97
N THR A 507 -12.92 -31.54 5.42
CA THR A 507 -12.94 -32.79 6.18
C THR A 507 -11.60 -33.49 6.02
N ILE A 508 -10.82 -33.56 7.11
CA ILE A 508 -9.54 -34.29 7.14
C ILE A 508 -9.77 -35.63 7.83
N THR A 509 -9.81 -36.70 7.04
CA THR A 509 -9.88 -38.07 7.56
C THR A 509 -8.50 -38.70 7.46
N LYS A 510 -7.92 -39.09 8.60
CA LYS A 510 -6.71 -39.91 8.59
C LYS A 510 -7.05 -41.27 7.99
N ALA A 511 -6.29 -41.70 6.98
CA ALA A 511 -6.42 -43.05 6.44
C ALA A 511 -6.30 -44.08 7.58
N GLY A 512 -7.20 -45.08 7.59
CA GLY A 512 -7.13 -46.18 8.55
C GLY A 512 -5.78 -46.89 8.47
N ARG A 513 -5.29 -47.35 9.62
CA ARG A 513 -4.08 -48.20 9.69
C ARG A 513 -4.38 -49.60 9.16
#